data_AF-A0A968VRV9-F1
#
_entry.id   AF-A0A968VRV9-F1
#
_cell.length_a   1.000
_cell.length_b   1.000
_cell.length_c   1.000
_cell.angle_alpha   90.00
_cell.angle_beta   90.00
_cell.angle_gamma   90.00
#
_symmetry.space_group_name_H-M   'P 1'
#
loop_
_entity.id
_entity.type
_entity.pdbx_description
1 polymer ?
#
loop_
_entity_poly.entity_id
_entity_poly.type
_entity_poly.pdbx_seq_one_letter_code
_entity_poly.pdbx_strand_id
1 'polypeptide(L)'
;LTRLDFARQVAPGSADLIDSYLWELLPTAEATARAPEAIQHGVDDPFAAIAARRLIIGTMVTQRGSADPLAALDSLHAIAVEQSIVTPYSSMIVLVNDQQQRMLDELAKQDDRFEREFEEVGETTNETPPVVTGVPEPEEWLLIGLAVAMMAWWLRQRRRQSLTLNNQ
;
A
#
# COMPACT_ATOMS: atom_id res chain seq x y z
N LEU A 1 -9.44 -32.52 -23.81
CA LEU A 1 -9.39 -31.58 -24.96
C LEU A 1 -10.42 -30.49 -24.69
N THR A 2 -10.09 -29.58 -23.77
CA THR A 2 -10.99 -28.52 -23.31
C THR A 2 -10.63 -27.27 -24.11
N ARG A 3 -11.42 -27.00 -25.14
CA ARG A 3 -11.30 -25.79 -25.97
C ARG A 3 -11.86 -24.65 -25.13
N LEU A 4 -11.00 -23.87 -24.48
CA LEU A 4 -11.41 -22.69 -23.74
C LEU A 4 -11.81 -21.61 -24.75
N ASP A 5 -13.12 -21.38 -24.87
CA ASP A 5 -13.73 -20.28 -25.63
C ASP A 5 -13.36 -18.93 -24.98
N PHE A 6 -12.14 -18.45 -25.21
CA PHE A 6 -11.61 -17.18 -24.69
C PHE A 6 -12.09 -15.94 -25.46
N ALA A 7 -13.20 -16.05 -26.20
CA ALA A 7 -13.65 -15.05 -27.16
C ALA A 7 -14.50 -13.90 -26.56
N ARG A 8 -14.45 -13.65 -25.24
CA ARG A 8 -15.29 -12.62 -24.62
C ARG A 8 -14.48 -11.44 -24.09
N GLN A 9 -14.37 -10.43 -24.96
CA GLN A 9 -14.06 -9.02 -24.66
C GLN A 9 -12.67 -8.72 -24.09
N VAL A 10 -11.65 -8.86 -24.93
CA VAL A 10 -10.46 -8.00 -24.82
C VAL A 10 -10.79 -6.70 -25.54
N ALA A 11 -10.78 -5.58 -24.83
CA ALA A 11 -10.97 -4.26 -25.45
C ALA A 11 -9.88 -4.04 -26.51
N PRO A 12 -10.24 -3.73 -27.77
CA PRO A 12 -9.27 -3.62 -28.85
C PRO A 12 -8.40 -2.36 -28.69
N GLY A 13 -7.11 -2.47 -29.04
CA GLY A 13 -6.32 -1.29 -29.45
C GLY A 13 -5.16 -0.87 -28.55
N SER A 14 -4.69 -1.69 -27.60
CA SER A 14 -3.40 -1.40 -26.95
C SER A 14 -2.26 -1.91 -27.81
N ALA A 15 -1.48 -0.99 -28.37
CA ALA A 15 -0.24 -1.24 -29.08
C ALA A 15 0.95 -0.65 -28.29
N ASP A 16 2.04 -1.40 -28.21
CA ASP A 16 3.23 -1.01 -27.46
C ASP A 16 4.49 -1.29 -28.28
N LEU A 17 5.43 -0.35 -28.29
CA LEU A 17 6.68 -0.45 -29.06
C LEU A 17 7.84 -0.62 -28.09
N ILE A 18 8.40 -1.82 -28.02
CA ILE A 18 9.51 -2.16 -27.12
C ILE A 18 10.58 -2.88 -27.92
N ASP A 19 11.82 -2.42 -27.78
CA ASP A 19 13.01 -3.01 -28.43
C ASP A 19 12.87 -3.16 -29.95
N SER A 20 12.23 -2.19 -30.59
CA SER A 20 11.88 -2.19 -32.03
C SER A 20 10.86 -3.25 -32.46
N TYR A 21 10.23 -3.94 -31.50
CA TYR A 21 9.09 -4.83 -31.74
C TYR A 21 7.79 -4.12 -31.41
N LEU A 22 6.84 -4.19 -32.35
CA LEU A 22 5.47 -3.74 -32.16
C LEU A 22 4.63 -4.88 -31.60
N TRP A 23 4.09 -4.67 -30.41
CA TRP A 23 3.18 -5.61 -29.75
C TRP A 23 1.76 -5.08 -29.86
N GLU A 24 0.86 -5.86 -30.43
CA GLU A 24 -0.55 -5.53 -30.55
C GLU A 24 -1.42 -6.56 -29.84
N LEU A 25 -2.43 -6.09 -29.11
CA LEU A 25 -3.47 -6.94 -28.52
C LEU A 25 -4.72 -6.85 -29.37
N LEU A 26 -5.07 -7.99 -29.98
CA LEU A 26 -6.17 -8.12 -30.92
C LEU A 26 -7.02 -9.35 -30.57
N PRO A 27 -8.33 -9.31 -30.84
CA PRO A 27 -9.14 -10.52 -30.86
C PRO A 27 -8.56 -11.55 -31.83
N THR A 28 -8.59 -12.84 -31.47
CA THR A 28 -7.98 -13.92 -32.26
C THR A 28 -8.46 -13.92 -33.72
N ALA A 29 -9.74 -13.64 -33.96
CA ALA A 29 -10.30 -13.58 -35.30
C ALA A 29 -9.67 -12.46 -36.16
N GLU A 30 -9.40 -11.29 -35.58
CA GLU A 30 -8.76 -10.17 -36.26
C GLU A 30 -7.26 -10.44 -36.48
N ALA A 31 -6.59 -11.07 -35.52
CA ALA A 31 -5.19 -11.47 -35.62
C ALA A 31 -4.98 -12.44 -36.80
N THR A 32 -5.83 -13.47 -36.91
CA THR A 32 -5.77 -14.44 -38.02
C THR A 32 -6.07 -13.78 -39.38
N ALA A 33 -6.98 -12.81 -39.43
CA ALA A 33 -7.28 -12.09 -40.66
C ALA A 33 -6.14 -11.13 -41.10
N ARG A 34 -5.47 -10.49 -40.15
CA ARG A 34 -4.40 -9.51 -40.42
C ARG A 34 -3.06 -10.17 -40.77
N ALA A 35 -2.74 -11.29 -40.14
CA ALA A 35 -1.48 -12.00 -40.34
C ALA A 35 -1.73 -13.51 -40.53
N PRO A 36 -2.23 -13.92 -41.70
CA PRO A 36 -2.56 -15.33 -41.97
C PRO A 36 -1.33 -16.25 -41.98
N GLU A 37 -0.13 -15.70 -42.20
CA GLU A 37 1.14 -16.44 -42.19
C GLU A 37 1.86 -16.39 -40.83
N ALA A 38 1.23 -15.85 -39.79
CA ALA A 38 1.84 -15.77 -38.46
C ALA A 38 2.07 -17.16 -37.85
N ILE A 39 3.22 -17.33 -37.21
CA ILE A 39 3.51 -18.52 -36.42
C ILE A 39 2.64 -18.48 -35.16
N GLN A 40 1.82 -19.51 -34.98
CA GLN A 40 0.96 -19.64 -33.81
C GLN A 40 1.73 -20.34 -32.69
N HIS A 41 1.88 -19.66 -31.57
CA HIS A 41 2.48 -20.18 -30.36
C HIS A 41 1.39 -20.66 -29.39
N GLY A 42 1.57 -21.84 -28.81
CA GLY A 42 0.64 -22.45 -27.86
C GLY A 42 0.89 -22.03 -26.41
N VAL A 43 0.08 -22.55 -25.50
CA VAL A 43 0.20 -22.27 -24.05
C VAL A 43 1.47 -22.90 -23.43
N ASP A 44 2.00 -23.96 -24.05
CA ASP A 44 3.22 -24.64 -23.60
C ASP A 44 4.52 -24.03 -24.19
N ASP A 45 4.39 -22.96 -24.98
CA ASP A 45 5.52 -22.32 -25.64
C ASP A 45 6.28 -21.38 -24.68
N PRO A 46 7.61 -21.25 -24.78
CA PRO A 46 8.38 -20.20 -24.10
C PRO A 46 7.77 -18.79 -24.20
N PHE A 47 7.05 -18.46 -25.26
CA PHE A 47 6.39 -17.17 -25.43
C PHE A 47 5.05 -17.02 -24.68
N ALA A 48 4.50 -18.09 -24.10
CA ALA A 48 3.22 -18.05 -23.40
C ALA A 48 3.25 -17.07 -22.22
N ALA A 49 4.33 -17.08 -21.42
CA ALA A 49 4.48 -16.20 -20.27
C ALA A 49 4.55 -14.72 -20.67
N ILE A 50 5.27 -14.38 -21.75
CA ILE A 50 5.34 -12.98 -22.22
C ILE A 50 4.02 -12.53 -22.84
N ALA A 51 3.35 -13.41 -23.59
CA ALA A 51 2.03 -13.14 -24.16
C ALA A 51 0.97 -12.91 -23.07
N ALA A 52 0.95 -13.77 -22.04
CA ALA A 52 0.09 -13.63 -20.87
C ALA A 52 0.34 -12.30 -20.14
N ARG A 53 1.61 -11.93 -19.91
CA ARG A 53 1.96 -10.64 -19.31
C ARG A 53 1.42 -9.46 -20.14
N ARG A 54 1.57 -9.51 -21.47
CA ARG A 54 1.07 -8.45 -22.36
C ARG A 54 -0.44 -8.32 -22.27
N LEU A 55 -1.14 -9.44 -22.35
CA LEU A 55 -2.60 -9.50 -22.20
C LEU A 55 -3.05 -8.87 -20.88
N ILE A 56 -2.42 -9.25 -19.78
CA ILE A 56 -2.71 -8.72 -18.44
C ILE A 56 -2.52 -7.19 -18.42
N ILE A 57 -1.39 -6.67 -18.93
CA ILE A 57 -1.12 -5.23 -18.93
C ILE A 57 -2.11 -4.46 -19.81
N GLY A 58 -2.39 -4.93 -21.03
CA GLY A 58 -3.30 -4.24 -21.94
C GLY A 58 -4.76 -4.25 -21.46
N THR A 59 -5.21 -5.37 -20.90
CA THR A 59 -6.54 -5.47 -20.26
C THR A 59 -6.63 -4.56 -19.02
N MET A 60 -5.57 -4.45 -18.21
CA MET A 60 -5.53 -3.50 -17.09
C MET A 60 -5.62 -2.03 -17.51
N VAL A 61 -4.93 -1.66 -18.58
CA VAL A 61 -4.98 -0.28 -19.10
C VAL A 61 -6.39 0.06 -19.61
N THR A 62 -7.02 -0.88 -20.31
CA THR A 62 -8.35 -0.67 -20.91
C THR A 62 -9.48 -0.70 -19.87
N GLN A 63 -9.34 -1.48 -18.80
CA GLN A 63 -10.33 -1.59 -17.73
C GLN A 63 -10.15 -0.57 -16.59
N ARG A 64 -9.17 0.34 -16.71
CA ARG A 64 -8.94 1.41 -15.71
C ARG A 64 -10.12 2.38 -15.68
N GLY A 65 -11.09 2.12 -14.80
CA GLY A 65 -12.28 2.96 -14.59
C GLY A 65 -13.62 2.32 -14.97
N SER A 66 -13.67 1.04 -15.36
CA SER A 66 -14.94 0.34 -15.61
C SER A 66 -15.58 -0.21 -14.33
N ALA A 67 -16.92 -0.18 -14.27
CA ALA A 67 -17.72 -0.43 -13.06
C ALA A 67 -17.90 -1.91 -12.69
N ASP A 68 -17.41 -2.86 -13.50
CA ASP A 68 -17.44 -4.30 -13.19
C ASP A 68 -16.03 -4.92 -13.31
N PRO A 69 -15.12 -4.62 -12.37
CA PRO A 69 -13.74 -5.09 -12.44
C PRO A 69 -13.57 -6.53 -11.94
N LEU A 70 -14.51 -7.09 -11.17
CA LEU A 70 -14.24 -8.29 -10.37
C LEU A 70 -14.11 -9.57 -11.22
N ALA A 71 -15.08 -9.85 -12.11
CA ALA A 71 -15.03 -11.05 -12.94
C ALA A 71 -13.86 -11.02 -13.94
N ALA A 72 -13.53 -9.84 -14.46
CA ALA A 72 -12.38 -9.66 -15.32
C ALA A 72 -11.06 -9.84 -14.56
N LEU A 73 -10.95 -9.29 -13.34
CA LEU A 73 -9.80 -9.47 -12.47
C LEU A 73 -9.57 -10.95 -12.12
N ASP A 74 -10.62 -11.71 -11.79
CA ASP A 74 -10.51 -13.15 -11.49
C ASP A 74 -9.98 -13.95 -12.70
N SER A 75 -10.43 -13.60 -13.90
CA SER A 75 -9.93 -14.25 -15.13
C SER A 75 -8.45 -13.93 -15.40
N LEU A 76 -8.02 -12.68 -15.17
CA LEU A 76 -6.62 -12.28 -15.31
C LEU A 76 -5.75 -12.90 -14.21
N HIS A 77 -6.31 -13.08 -13.02
CA HIS A 77 -5.65 -13.73 -11.90
C HIS A 77 -5.40 -15.23 -12.19
N ALA A 78 -6.37 -15.94 -12.76
CA ALA A 78 -6.21 -17.34 -13.15
C ALA A 78 -5.04 -17.52 -14.16
N ILE A 79 -4.96 -16.63 -15.16
CA ILE A 79 -3.87 -16.63 -16.14
C ILE A 79 -2.51 -16.35 -15.46
N ALA A 80 -2.48 -15.42 -14.51
CA ALA A 80 -1.26 -15.09 -13.77
C ALA A 80 -0.75 -16.28 -12.94
N VAL A 81 -1.65 -17.05 -12.30
CA VAL A 81 -1.30 -18.26 -11.55
C VAL A 81 -0.79 -19.36 -12.48
N GLU A 82 -1.49 -19.63 -13.59
CA GLU A 82 -1.12 -20.66 -14.56
C GLU A 82 0.28 -20.42 -15.15
N GLN A 83 0.62 -19.15 -15.39
CA GLN A 83 1.88 -18.75 -16.02
C GLN A 83 2.95 -18.32 -14.99
N SER A 84 2.69 -18.46 -13.69
CA SER A 84 3.60 -18.06 -12.60
C SER A 84 4.07 -16.59 -12.69
N ILE A 85 3.17 -15.68 -13.07
CA ILE A 85 3.44 -14.24 -13.26
C ILE A 85 2.96 -13.45 -12.04
N VAL A 86 3.84 -12.68 -11.42
CA VAL A 86 3.46 -11.74 -10.34
C VAL A 86 2.89 -10.46 -10.94
N THR A 87 1.71 -10.05 -10.51
CA THR A 87 1.02 -8.83 -10.98
C THR A 87 0.74 -7.88 -9.81
N PRO A 88 0.59 -6.56 -10.03
CA PRO A 88 0.36 -5.61 -8.94
C PRO A 88 -0.88 -5.93 -8.06
N TYR A 89 -1.94 -6.53 -8.62
CA TYR A 89 -3.12 -6.96 -7.85
C TYR A 89 -2.89 -8.28 -7.09
N SER A 90 -1.92 -9.09 -7.48
CA SER A 90 -1.51 -10.26 -6.70
C SER A 90 -0.75 -9.88 -5.41
N SER A 91 -0.47 -8.60 -5.22
CA SER A 91 -0.04 -8.04 -3.93
C SER A 91 -1.22 -7.73 -3.00
N MET A 92 -2.43 -7.60 -3.55
CA MET A 92 -3.67 -7.30 -2.82
C MET A 92 -4.51 -8.56 -2.56
N ILE A 93 -4.38 -9.57 -3.43
CA ILE A 93 -4.86 -10.93 -3.23
C ILE A 93 -3.68 -11.71 -2.67
N VAL A 94 -3.75 -12.18 -1.41
CA VAL A 94 -2.66 -12.95 -0.79
C VAL A 94 -2.45 -14.23 -1.61
N LEU A 95 -1.43 -14.23 -2.46
CA LEU A 95 -0.97 -15.41 -3.18
C LEU A 95 -0.32 -16.36 -2.18
N VAL A 96 -1.10 -17.31 -1.68
CA VAL A 96 -0.56 -18.50 -1.06
C VAL A 96 -0.72 -19.62 -2.07
N ASN A 97 0.39 -20.12 -2.63
CA ASN A 97 0.37 -21.37 -3.40
C ASN A 97 -0.12 -22.51 -2.47
N ASP A 98 -0.83 -23.52 -2.97
CA ASP A 98 -1.29 -24.68 -2.19
C ASP A 98 -0.18 -25.31 -1.31
N GLN A 99 1.06 -25.32 -1.81
CA GLN A 99 2.22 -25.77 -1.04
C GLN A 99 2.55 -24.86 0.16
N GLN A 100 2.50 -23.54 -0.05
CA GLN A 100 2.70 -22.57 1.01
C GLN A 100 1.55 -22.60 2.01
N GLN A 101 0.33 -22.89 1.55
CA GLN A 101 -0.85 -22.98 2.41
C GLN A 101 -0.74 -24.20 3.34
N ARG A 102 -0.32 -25.35 2.80
CA ARG A 102 -0.01 -26.55 3.61
C ARG A 102 1.13 -26.30 4.59
N MET A 103 2.18 -25.60 4.18
CA MET A 103 3.30 -25.26 5.06
C MET A 103 2.85 -24.30 6.18
N LEU A 104 2.00 -23.31 5.86
CA LEU A 104 1.43 -22.41 6.85
C LEU A 104 0.47 -23.13 7.80
N ASP A 105 -0.34 -24.08 7.31
CA ASP A 105 -1.21 -24.91 8.15
C ASP A 105 -0.41 -25.82 9.08
N GLU A 106 0.73 -26.34 8.62
CA GLU A 106 1.64 -27.17 9.42
C GLU A 106 2.36 -26.34 10.48
N LEU A 107 2.80 -25.12 10.14
CA LEU A 107 3.39 -24.15 11.07
C LEU A 107 2.35 -23.52 12.02
N ALA A 108 1.08 -23.48 11.64
CA ALA A 108 -0.02 -23.01 12.49
C ALA A 108 -0.43 -24.07 13.52
N LYS A 109 -0.32 -25.36 13.17
CA LYS A 109 -0.51 -26.50 14.11
C LYS A 109 0.62 -26.65 15.12
N GLN A 110 1.74 -25.96 14.93
CA GLN A 110 2.75 -25.80 15.98
C GLN A 110 2.21 -24.77 16.98
N ASP A 111 1.36 -25.26 17.90
CA ASP A 111 0.63 -24.47 18.92
C ASP A 111 1.55 -23.81 19.99
N ASP A 112 2.86 -24.03 19.92
CA ASP A 112 3.86 -23.60 20.92
C ASP A 112 4.36 -22.16 20.70
N ARG A 113 3.44 -21.22 20.47
CA ARG A 113 3.74 -19.79 20.25
C ARG A 113 2.88 -18.86 21.09
N PHE A 114 1.81 -19.40 21.67
CA PHE A 114 0.96 -18.72 22.64
C PHE A 114 1.18 -19.21 24.07
N GLU A 115 1.82 -20.37 24.26
CA GLU A 115 2.36 -20.82 25.56
C GLU A 115 3.71 -20.15 25.83
N ARG A 116 3.67 -18.85 26.11
CA ARG A 116 4.82 -18.21 26.75
C ARG A 116 4.80 -18.63 28.21
N GLU A 117 5.90 -19.21 28.70
CA GLU A 117 6.16 -19.22 30.14
C GLU A 117 6.06 -17.76 30.60
N PHE A 118 5.19 -17.51 31.59
CA PHE A 118 5.09 -16.20 32.21
C PHE A 118 6.47 -15.89 32.79
N GLU A 119 7.24 -15.04 32.11
CA GLU A 119 8.41 -14.43 32.71
C GLU A 119 7.90 -13.68 33.94
N GLU A 120 8.24 -14.19 35.13
CA GLU A 120 7.99 -13.50 36.39
C GLU A 120 8.78 -12.21 36.32
N VAL A 121 8.13 -11.15 35.84
CA VAL A 121 8.67 -9.80 35.80
C VAL A 121 8.83 -9.40 37.25
N GLY A 122 9.98 -9.75 37.83
CA GLY A 122 10.38 -9.33 39.16
C GLY A 122 10.19 -7.83 39.25
N GLU A 123 9.25 -7.44 40.10
CA GLU A 123 9.01 -6.10 40.65
C GLU A 123 9.77 -4.98 39.91
N THR A 124 9.28 -4.61 38.73
CA THR A 124 9.74 -3.39 38.08
C THR A 124 9.16 -2.22 38.87
N THR A 125 9.97 -1.69 39.78
CA THR A 125 9.78 -0.36 40.36
C THR A 125 9.37 0.60 39.25
N ASN A 126 8.15 1.13 39.34
CA ASN A 126 7.58 2.07 38.40
C ASN A 126 8.44 3.34 38.37
N GLU A 127 9.42 3.40 37.45
CA GLU A 127 9.99 4.65 36.96
C GLU A 127 8.91 5.31 36.08
N THR A 128 7.97 5.97 36.77
CA THR A 128 6.81 6.67 36.24
C THR A 128 7.16 7.49 34.98
N PRO A 129 6.41 7.39 33.87
CA PRO A 129 6.50 8.39 32.80
C PRO A 129 6.18 9.77 33.41
N PRO A 130 6.79 10.88 32.95
CA PRO A 130 6.54 12.19 33.56
C PRO A 130 5.04 12.48 33.45
N VAL A 131 4.35 12.36 34.59
CA VAL A 131 2.99 12.80 34.75
C VAL A 131 3.06 14.31 34.62
N VAL A 132 2.69 14.82 33.45
CA VAL A 132 2.43 16.25 33.27
C VAL A 132 1.19 16.56 34.11
N THR A 133 1.41 16.88 35.38
CA THR A 133 0.40 17.46 36.24
C THR A 133 0.12 18.85 35.69
N GLY A 134 -1.05 19.07 35.09
CA GLY A 134 -1.48 20.37 34.57
C GLY A 134 -1.72 21.44 35.64
N VAL A 135 -1.24 21.19 36.86
CA VAL A 135 -1.39 22.04 38.03
C VAL A 135 0.03 22.40 38.49
N PRO A 136 0.45 23.65 38.32
CA PRO A 136 1.75 24.13 38.78
C PRO A 136 1.93 23.84 40.27
N GLU A 137 3.12 23.46 40.67
CA GLU A 137 3.44 23.20 42.07
C GLU A 137 3.26 24.49 42.92
N PRO A 138 2.99 24.40 44.24
CA PRO A 138 2.68 25.58 45.06
C PRO A 138 3.74 26.69 45.02
N GLU A 139 5.00 26.33 44.81
CA GLU A 139 6.11 27.28 44.67
C GLU A 139 6.13 27.98 43.29
N GLU A 140 5.66 27.33 42.24
CA GLU A 140 5.57 27.92 40.90
C GLU A 140 4.53 29.05 40.86
N TRP A 141 3.45 28.92 41.64
CA TRP A 141 2.48 30.01 41.82
C TRP A 141 3.11 31.27 42.41
N LEU A 142 4.05 31.11 43.33
CA LEU A 142 4.79 32.22 43.93
C LEU A 142 5.68 32.88 42.87
N LEU A 143 6.36 32.09 42.04
CA LEU A 143 7.22 32.59 40.95
C LEU A 143 6.42 33.32 39.87
N ILE A 144 5.27 32.78 39.45
CA ILE A 144 4.38 33.42 38.50
C ILE A 144 3.87 34.76 39.07
N GLY A 145 3.44 34.77 40.33
CA GLY A 145 3.02 35.98 41.02
C GLY A 145 4.12 37.05 41.08
N LEU A 146 5.35 36.65 41.41
CA LEU A 146 6.52 37.52 41.44
C LEU A 146 6.82 38.10 40.05
N ALA A 147 6.80 37.27 39.01
CA ALA A 147 7.07 37.69 37.63
C ALA A 147 6.06 38.74 37.15
N VAL A 148 4.77 38.54 37.42
CA VAL A 148 3.71 39.49 37.08
C VAL A 148 3.88 40.80 37.86
N ALA A 149 4.22 40.74 39.14
CA ALA A 149 4.47 41.93 39.96
C ALA A 149 5.64 42.77 39.44
N MET A 150 6.76 42.12 39.09
CA MET A 150 7.92 42.79 38.49
C MET A 150 7.57 43.43 37.13
N MET A 151 6.84 42.71 36.28
CA MET A 151 6.39 43.22 34.98
C MET A 151 5.50 44.46 35.13
N ALA A 152 4.53 44.43 36.05
CA ALA A 152 3.64 45.55 36.31
C ALA A 152 4.39 46.77 36.89
N TRP A 153 5.37 46.55 37.75
CA TRP A 153 6.21 47.61 38.31
C TRP A 153 7.06 48.29 37.22
N TRP A 154 7.68 47.50 36.35
CA TRP A 154 8.47 48.01 35.23
C TRP A 154 7.63 48.83 34.24
N LEU A 155 6.42 48.35 33.89
CA LEU A 155 5.49 49.11 33.05
C LEU A 155 5.06 50.43 33.69
N ARG A 156 4.84 50.45 35.02
CA ARG A 156 4.54 51.67 35.77
C ARG A 156 5.71 52.64 35.81
N GLN A 157 6.94 52.16 35.99
CA GLN A 157 8.13 53.02 35.95
C GLN A 157 8.32 53.67 34.58
N ARG A 158 8.16 52.92 33.49
CA ARG A 158 8.23 53.46 32.12
C ARG A 158 7.24 54.59 31.89
N ARG A 159 5.99 54.42 32.36
CA ARG A 159 4.96 55.47 32.25
C ARG A 159 5.25 56.71 33.09
N ARG A 160 5.92 56.56 34.24
CA ARG A 160 6.32 57.69 35.09
C ARG A 160 7.44 58.52 34.44
N GLN A 161 8.40 57.86 33.78
CA GLN A 161 9.48 58.54 33.06
C GLN A 161 8.97 59.34 31.85
N SER A 162 7.95 58.85 31.15
CA SER A 162 7.35 59.59 30.03
C SER A 162 6.56 60.84 30.46
N LEU A 163 6.05 60.89 31.69
CA LEU A 163 5.30 62.06 32.19
C LEU A 163 6.20 63.20 32.69
N THR A 164 7.44 62.89 33.11
CA THR A 164 8.41 63.91 33.55
C THR A 164 9.15 64.59 32.41
N LEU A 165 9.14 64.01 31.20
CA LEU A 165 9.76 64.58 29.99
C LEU A 165 8.84 65.55 29.20
N ASN A 166 7.54 65.58 29.52
CA ASN A 166 6.55 66.44 28.85
C ASN A 166 6.20 67.72 29.62
N ASN A 167 6.87 67.98 30.76
CA ASN A 167 6.62 69.15 31.60
C ASN A 167 7.89 69.98 31.87
N GLN A 168 8.84 69.96 30.92
CA GLN A 168 9.88 70.97 30.76
C GLN A 168 9.68 71.69 29.42
#